data_AF-A0A2R5FH60-F1
#
_entry.id   AF-A0A2R5FH60-F1
#
_cell.length_a   1.000
_cell.length_b   1.000
_cell.length_c   1.000
_cell.angle_alpha   90.00
_cell.angle_beta   90.00
_cell.angle_gamma   90.00
#
_symmetry.space_group_name_H-M   'P 1'
#
loop_
_entity.id
_entity.type
_entity.pdbx_description
1 polymer ?
#
loop_
_entity_poly.entity_id
_entity_poly.type
_entity_poly.pdbx_seq_one_letter_code
_entity_poly.pdbx_strand_id
1 'polypeptide(L)'
;MSFWSSQTLSSRLPSLIEPFNEDQIQSASYELCLGEEVYISALPDTPLKERKKIILSDKETVPIPPGQFAFLITSEKVKVPNNALAFISIKFKFKSKGLINVSGLHVDPGYSGKLIFAVYNAGPLHLHIGRGEKVFSIWYADLDKDDDKPRKKLGYDLIPTDLMNSPDSVASLPSLVKRLDDLEKKVENYSIKQTLVLTITIGVLLAFAKPIVDIFIQPLLNMIKSSLVIY
;
A
#
# COMPACT_ATOMS: atom_id res chain seq x y z
N MET A 1 -34.91 -9.46 -13.28
CA MET A 1 -33.48 -9.35 -12.95
C MET A 1 -33.26 -9.84 -11.53
N SER A 2 -32.50 -10.92 -11.38
CA SER A 2 -32.25 -11.59 -10.10
C SER A 2 -30.83 -12.14 -10.09
N PHE A 3 -30.27 -12.32 -8.89
CA PHE A 3 -29.02 -13.05 -8.73
C PHE A 3 -29.23 -14.55 -8.93
N TRP A 4 -28.23 -15.21 -9.49
CA TRP A 4 -28.24 -16.66 -9.66
C TRP A 4 -28.11 -17.36 -8.30
N SER A 5 -28.98 -18.34 -8.05
CA SER A 5 -28.89 -19.17 -6.84
C SER A 5 -27.71 -20.14 -6.93
N SER A 6 -27.34 -20.78 -5.81
CA SER A 6 -26.32 -21.84 -5.82
C SER A 6 -26.64 -22.97 -6.81
N GLN A 7 -27.92 -23.32 -6.98
CA GLN A 7 -28.35 -24.34 -7.95
C GLN A 7 -28.13 -23.88 -9.39
N THR A 8 -28.50 -22.64 -9.71
CA THR A 8 -28.24 -22.06 -11.03
C THR A 8 -26.73 -21.98 -11.30
N LEU A 9 -25.94 -21.56 -10.31
CA LEU A 9 -24.48 -21.51 -10.40
C LEU A 9 -23.89 -22.91 -10.67
N SER A 10 -24.28 -23.95 -9.91
CA SER A 10 -23.80 -25.33 -10.13
C SER A 10 -24.10 -25.82 -11.55
N SER A 11 -25.27 -25.49 -12.11
CA SER A 11 -25.62 -25.89 -13.48
C SER A 11 -24.89 -25.12 -14.58
N ARG A 12 -24.62 -23.81 -14.40
CA ARG A 12 -24.12 -22.92 -15.47
C ARG A 12 -22.61 -22.69 -15.42
N LEU A 13 -22.04 -22.56 -14.23
CA LEU A 13 -20.62 -22.23 -14.04
C LEU A 13 -19.62 -23.23 -14.62
N PRO A 14 -19.90 -24.55 -14.75
CA PRO A 14 -18.95 -25.47 -15.41
C PRO A 14 -18.54 -25.05 -16.83
N SER A 15 -19.39 -24.29 -17.52
CA SER A 15 -19.12 -23.73 -18.86
C SER A 15 -18.51 -22.33 -18.86
N LEU A 16 -18.58 -21.63 -17.72
CA LEU A 16 -18.23 -20.22 -17.58
C LEU A 16 -16.95 -20.00 -16.77
N ILE A 17 -16.55 -20.94 -15.93
CA ILE A 17 -15.38 -20.84 -15.07
C ILE A 17 -14.45 -22.03 -15.33
N GLU A 18 -13.16 -21.76 -15.51
CA GLU A 18 -12.15 -22.80 -15.76
C GLU A 18 -10.86 -22.53 -14.95
N PRO A 19 -10.41 -23.47 -14.09
CA PRO A 19 -11.10 -24.69 -13.70
C PRO A 19 -12.32 -24.41 -12.80
N PHE A 20 -13.38 -25.21 -12.96
CA PHE A 20 -14.56 -25.17 -12.09
C PHE A 20 -14.43 -26.21 -10.97
N ASN A 21 -14.82 -25.83 -9.75
CA ASN A 21 -14.93 -26.70 -8.60
C ASN A 21 -16.26 -26.43 -7.88
N GLU A 22 -17.10 -27.46 -7.75
CA GLU A 22 -18.42 -27.33 -7.13
C GLU A 22 -18.35 -26.88 -5.65
N ASP A 23 -17.30 -27.28 -4.92
CA ASP A 23 -17.07 -26.91 -3.51
C ASP A 23 -16.74 -25.41 -3.31
N GLN A 24 -16.59 -24.66 -4.40
CA GLN A 24 -16.40 -23.21 -4.37
C GLN A 24 -17.73 -22.45 -4.45
N ILE A 25 -18.86 -23.12 -4.62
CA ILE A 25 -20.18 -22.47 -4.55
C ILE A 25 -20.60 -22.30 -3.10
N GLN A 26 -20.84 -21.04 -2.70
CA GLN A 26 -21.30 -20.71 -1.35
C GLN A 26 -22.27 -19.54 -1.39
N SER A 27 -23.44 -19.70 -0.78
CA SER A 27 -24.40 -18.61 -0.53
C SER A 27 -24.71 -17.74 -1.76
N ALA A 28 -25.11 -18.38 -2.87
CA ALA A 28 -25.38 -17.72 -4.16
C ALA A 28 -24.18 -16.98 -4.79
N SER A 29 -22.96 -17.37 -4.42
CA SER A 29 -21.70 -16.89 -5.00
C SER A 29 -20.78 -18.04 -5.37
N TYR A 30 -19.78 -17.76 -6.19
CA TYR A 30 -18.64 -18.64 -6.41
C TYR A 30 -17.38 -17.99 -5.83
N GLU A 31 -16.61 -18.74 -5.07
CA GLU A 31 -15.36 -18.27 -4.47
C GLU A 31 -14.23 -18.46 -5.48
N LEU A 32 -13.44 -17.43 -5.77
CA LEU A 32 -12.30 -17.53 -6.69
C LEU A 32 -10.98 -17.52 -5.91
N CYS A 33 -9.99 -18.22 -6.43
CA CYS A 33 -8.70 -18.39 -5.78
C CYS A 33 -7.66 -17.37 -6.27
N LEU A 34 -6.69 -17.04 -5.42
CA LEU A 34 -5.50 -16.31 -5.85
C LEU A 34 -4.68 -17.15 -6.85
N GLY A 35 -4.31 -16.53 -7.99
CA GLY A 35 -3.50 -17.11 -9.05
C GLY A 35 -1.99 -17.03 -8.80
N GLU A 36 -1.20 -17.40 -9.81
CA GLU A 36 0.26 -17.37 -9.70
C GLU A 36 0.88 -15.97 -9.72
N GLU A 37 0.25 -14.95 -10.31
CA GLU A 37 0.87 -13.64 -10.43
C GLU A 37 0.33 -12.63 -9.40
N VAL A 38 1.25 -11.96 -8.73
CA VAL A 38 0.97 -10.82 -7.86
C VAL A 38 1.92 -9.68 -8.22
N TYR A 39 1.41 -8.46 -8.22
CA TYR A 39 2.24 -7.26 -8.23
C TYR A 39 1.94 -6.46 -6.97
N ILE A 40 2.98 -5.96 -6.31
CA ILE A 40 2.88 -5.08 -5.15
C ILE A 40 3.61 -3.79 -5.52
N SER A 41 2.97 -2.65 -5.27
CA SER A 41 3.60 -1.35 -5.47
C SER A 41 4.88 -1.24 -4.65
N ALA A 42 5.85 -0.56 -5.22
CA ALA A 42 7.09 -0.29 -4.53
C ALA A 42 6.97 0.92 -3.61
N LEU A 43 7.80 0.96 -2.57
CA LEU A 43 8.05 2.21 -1.86
C LEU A 43 8.88 3.15 -2.76
N PRO A 44 8.81 4.47 -2.55
CA PRO A 44 9.54 5.44 -3.36
C PRO A 44 11.05 5.14 -3.47
N ASP A 45 11.65 4.62 -2.39
CA ASP A 45 13.09 4.33 -2.31
C ASP A 45 13.46 2.91 -2.77
N THR A 46 12.49 2.09 -3.20
CA THR A 46 12.74 0.73 -3.66
C THR A 46 13.46 0.74 -5.02
N PRO A 47 14.61 0.06 -5.17
CA PRO A 47 15.34 -0.03 -6.43
C PRO A 47 14.44 -0.51 -7.58
N LEU A 48 14.59 0.08 -8.77
CA LEU A 48 13.82 -0.30 -9.97
C LEU A 48 13.89 -1.81 -10.27
N LYS A 49 15.02 -2.45 -9.97
CA LYS A 49 15.24 -3.90 -10.16
C LYS A 49 14.33 -4.78 -9.30
N GLU A 50 13.80 -4.24 -8.20
CA GLU A 50 12.90 -4.95 -7.28
C GLU A 50 11.43 -4.72 -7.65
N ARG A 51 11.13 -3.81 -8.58
CA ARG A 51 9.77 -3.51 -9.08
C ARG A 51 9.37 -4.53 -10.15
N LYS A 52 9.12 -5.76 -9.73
CA LYS A 52 8.77 -6.87 -10.63
C LYS A 52 7.51 -7.59 -10.16
N LYS A 53 6.90 -8.32 -11.09
CA LYS A 53 5.85 -9.28 -10.77
C LYS A 53 6.43 -10.41 -9.92
N ILE A 54 5.66 -10.85 -8.94
CA ILE A 54 5.94 -11.98 -8.07
C ILE A 54 5.18 -13.16 -8.66
N ILE A 55 5.90 -14.25 -8.96
CA ILE A 55 5.32 -15.50 -9.43
C ILE A 55 5.32 -16.48 -8.26
N LEU A 56 4.14 -16.90 -7.83
CA LEU A 56 3.93 -17.79 -6.70
C LEU A 56 3.90 -19.25 -7.14
N SER A 57 4.70 -20.06 -6.48
CA SER A 57 4.63 -21.52 -6.51
C SER A 57 3.34 -22.00 -5.83
N ASP A 58 3.00 -23.28 -5.98
CA ASP A 58 1.81 -23.83 -5.31
C ASP A 58 1.89 -23.63 -3.79
N LYS A 59 0.82 -23.11 -3.20
CA LYS A 59 0.69 -22.75 -1.77
C LYS A 59 1.72 -21.72 -1.26
N GLU A 60 2.50 -21.09 -2.13
CA GLU A 60 3.41 -20.03 -1.74
C GLU A 60 2.61 -18.80 -1.31
N THR A 61 3.09 -18.14 -0.25
CA THR A 61 2.45 -16.95 0.33
C THR A 61 3.25 -15.69 0.06
N VAL A 62 2.56 -14.59 -0.19
CA VAL A 62 3.17 -13.27 -0.32
C VAL A 62 2.56 -12.29 0.69
N PRO A 63 3.39 -11.49 1.40
CA PRO A 63 2.89 -10.43 2.26
C PRO A 63 2.59 -9.17 1.47
N ILE A 64 1.36 -8.65 1.57
CA ILE A 64 1.02 -7.28 1.15
C ILE A 64 1.31 -6.33 2.32
N PRO A 65 2.32 -5.45 2.25
CA PRO A 65 2.64 -4.57 3.36
C PRO A 65 1.55 -3.50 3.60
N PRO A 66 1.44 -2.99 4.84
CA PRO A 66 0.60 -1.83 5.14
C PRO A 66 0.87 -0.65 4.20
N GLY A 67 -0.20 -0.02 3.74
CA GLY A 67 -0.14 1.15 2.86
C GLY A 67 0.31 0.85 1.43
N GLN A 68 0.46 -0.41 1.03
CA GLN A 68 0.80 -0.76 -0.35
C GLN A 68 -0.45 -1.12 -1.16
N PHE A 69 -0.37 -0.77 -2.44
CA PHE A 69 -1.29 -1.20 -3.46
C PHE A 69 -0.80 -2.53 -4.06
N ALA A 70 -1.71 -3.39 -4.49
CA ALA A 70 -1.35 -4.62 -5.17
C ALA A 70 -2.36 -4.96 -6.28
N PHE A 71 -1.86 -5.63 -7.33
CA PHE A 71 -2.69 -6.32 -8.30
C PHE A 71 -2.61 -7.81 -8.04
N LEU A 72 -3.76 -8.44 -7.84
CA LEU A 72 -3.90 -9.88 -7.61
C LEU A 72 -4.68 -10.48 -8.77
N ILE A 73 -4.13 -11.49 -9.45
CA ILE A 73 -4.86 -12.20 -10.50
C ILE A 73 -5.56 -13.44 -9.94
N THR A 74 -6.72 -13.81 -10.48
CA THR A 74 -7.39 -15.07 -10.14
C THR A 74 -6.68 -16.28 -10.74
N SER A 75 -6.83 -17.45 -10.11
CA SER A 75 -6.44 -18.73 -10.73
C SER A 75 -7.37 -19.06 -11.89
N GLU A 76 -8.67 -18.87 -11.69
CA GLU A 76 -9.72 -19.25 -12.62
C GLU A 76 -9.86 -18.21 -13.74
N LYS A 77 -10.09 -18.69 -14.97
CA LYS A 77 -10.64 -17.92 -16.08
C LYS A 77 -12.15 -17.84 -15.93
N VAL A 78 -12.68 -16.63 -15.98
CA VAL A 78 -14.09 -16.31 -15.81
C VAL A 78 -14.66 -15.82 -17.14
N LYS A 79 -15.83 -16.33 -17.50
CA LYS A 79 -16.64 -15.89 -18.63
C LYS A 79 -17.98 -15.36 -18.14
N VAL A 80 -18.35 -14.17 -18.59
CA VAL A 80 -19.67 -13.58 -18.31
C VAL A 80 -20.47 -13.60 -19.60
N PRO A 81 -21.61 -14.32 -19.66
CA PRO A 81 -22.41 -14.39 -20.87
C PRO A 81 -23.08 -13.04 -21.17
N ASN A 82 -23.50 -12.82 -22.42
CA ASN A 82 -24.06 -11.54 -22.87
C ASN A 82 -25.38 -11.16 -22.19
N ASN A 83 -26.04 -12.12 -21.55
CA ASN A 83 -27.30 -11.94 -20.85
C ASN A 83 -27.14 -11.82 -19.33
N ALA A 84 -25.91 -11.67 -18.83
CA ALA A 84 -25.64 -11.52 -17.42
C ALA A 84 -24.60 -10.45 -17.15
N LEU A 85 -24.68 -9.86 -15.96
CA LEU A 85 -23.64 -9.06 -15.34
C LEU A 85 -23.09 -9.85 -14.15
N ALA A 86 -21.78 -9.80 -13.92
CA ALA A 86 -21.22 -10.39 -12.71
C ALA A 86 -20.69 -9.33 -11.75
N PHE A 87 -20.85 -9.55 -10.45
CA PHE A 87 -20.35 -8.69 -9.38
C PHE A 87 -19.19 -9.37 -8.69
N ILE A 88 -18.19 -8.59 -8.27
CA ILE A 88 -16.99 -9.11 -7.63
C ILE A 88 -16.72 -8.44 -6.30
N SER A 89 -16.14 -9.20 -5.38
CA SER A 89 -15.72 -8.69 -4.09
C SER A 89 -14.56 -9.51 -3.53
N ILE A 90 -13.81 -8.92 -2.62
CA ILE A 90 -12.91 -9.63 -1.72
C ILE A 90 -13.74 -10.26 -0.58
N LYS A 91 -13.36 -11.44 -0.11
CA LYS A 91 -14.02 -12.10 1.03
C LYS A 91 -13.82 -11.31 2.32
N PHE A 92 -14.83 -11.35 3.19
CA PHE A 92 -14.85 -10.58 4.44
C PHE A 92 -13.62 -10.86 5.33
N LYS A 93 -13.13 -12.11 5.37
CA LYS A 93 -11.90 -12.53 6.08
C LYS A 93 -10.69 -11.62 5.80
N PHE A 94 -10.55 -11.14 4.57
CA PHE A 94 -9.43 -10.26 4.18
C PHE A 94 -9.79 -8.79 4.34
N LYS A 95 -11.05 -8.43 4.03
CA LYS A 95 -11.55 -7.07 4.24
C LYS A 95 -11.46 -6.63 5.70
N SER A 96 -11.81 -7.51 6.65
CA SER A 96 -11.73 -7.24 8.08
C SER A 96 -10.30 -7.01 8.59
N LYS A 97 -9.29 -7.43 7.82
CA LYS A 97 -7.86 -7.18 8.09
C LYS A 97 -7.34 -5.90 7.41
N GLY A 98 -8.21 -5.14 6.75
CA GLY A 98 -7.87 -3.89 6.09
C GLY A 98 -7.59 -3.99 4.59
N LEU A 99 -7.83 -5.15 3.95
CA LEU A 99 -7.70 -5.26 2.49
C LEU A 99 -8.90 -4.63 1.79
N ILE A 100 -8.68 -3.50 1.12
CA ILE A 100 -9.70 -2.74 0.41
C ILE A 100 -9.67 -3.11 -1.06
N ASN A 101 -10.85 -3.38 -1.64
CA ASN A 101 -10.98 -3.53 -3.09
C ASN A 101 -11.04 -2.15 -3.74
N VAL A 102 -10.10 -1.87 -4.64
CA VAL A 102 -10.00 -0.61 -5.41
C VAL A 102 -10.43 -0.84 -6.87
N SER A 103 -10.56 -2.09 -7.31
CA SER A 103 -11.08 -2.42 -8.64
C SER A 103 -12.57 -2.06 -8.78
N GLY A 104 -13.07 -2.14 -10.02
CA GLY A 104 -14.50 -2.05 -10.32
C GLY A 104 -15.32 -3.10 -9.56
N LEU A 105 -16.60 -2.79 -9.37
CA LEU A 105 -17.55 -3.64 -8.63
C LEU A 105 -18.07 -4.83 -9.46
N HIS A 106 -17.99 -4.75 -10.79
CA HIS A 106 -18.60 -5.69 -11.71
C HIS A 106 -17.66 -6.13 -12.83
N VAL A 107 -18.10 -7.14 -13.56
CA VAL A 107 -17.49 -7.70 -14.76
C VAL A 107 -18.55 -7.68 -15.86
N ASP A 108 -18.19 -7.07 -16.99
CA ASP A 108 -19.09 -6.79 -18.09
C ASP A 108 -19.61 -8.06 -18.81
N PRO A 109 -20.80 -8.01 -19.43
CA PRO A 109 -21.26 -9.04 -20.35
C PRO A 109 -20.27 -9.24 -21.49
N GLY A 110 -20.00 -10.48 -21.87
CA GLY A 110 -19.02 -10.86 -22.89
C GLY A 110 -17.57 -10.92 -22.40
N TYR A 111 -17.30 -10.65 -21.12
CA TYR A 111 -15.96 -10.82 -20.56
C TYR A 111 -15.50 -12.29 -20.64
N SER A 112 -14.21 -12.52 -20.95
CA SER A 112 -13.59 -13.84 -20.92
C SER A 112 -12.10 -13.74 -20.60
N GLY A 113 -11.70 -14.19 -19.39
CA GLY A 113 -10.30 -14.24 -18.94
C GLY A 113 -10.18 -14.34 -17.42
N LYS A 114 -8.96 -14.35 -16.88
CA LYS A 114 -8.71 -14.20 -15.44
C LYS A 114 -9.06 -12.77 -14.99
N LEU A 115 -9.49 -12.61 -13.75
CA LEU A 115 -9.81 -11.30 -13.17
C LEU A 115 -8.59 -10.73 -12.45
N ILE A 116 -8.39 -9.41 -12.55
CA ILE A 116 -7.37 -8.68 -11.81
C ILE A 116 -8.07 -7.83 -10.75
N PHE A 117 -7.73 -8.06 -9.49
CA PHE A 117 -8.16 -7.27 -8.35
C PHE A 117 -7.08 -6.26 -7.99
N ALA A 118 -7.41 -4.98 -8.16
CA ALA A 118 -6.68 -3.87 -7.58
C ALA A 118 -7.05 -3.77 -6.09
N VAL A 119 -6.07 -3.89 -5.20
CA VAL A 119 -6.30 -3.89 -3.76
C VAL A 119 -5.36 -2.93 -3.03
N TYR A 120 -5.79 -2.42 -1.89
CA TYR A 120 -4.97 -1.59 -1.00
C TYR A 120 -5.01 -2.13 0.41
N ASN A 121 -3.85 -2.34 1.04
CA ASN A 121 -3.79 -2.75 2.43
C ASN A 121 -3.84 -1.52 3.35
N ALA A 122 -5.03 -1.16 3.83
CA ALA A 122 -5.24 -0.14 4.85
C ALA A 122 -5.04 -0.66 6.28
N GLY A 123 -4.77 -1.96 6.44
CA GLY A 123 -4.54 -2.59 7.73
C GLY A 123 -3.15 -2.25 8.28
N PRO A 124 -2.96 -2.38 9.62
CA PRO A 124 -1.68 -2.09 10.26
C PRO A 124 -0.64 -3.22 10.11
N LEU A 125 -1.04 -4.40 9.59
CA LEU A 125 -0.19 -5.60 9.53
C LEU A 125 0.07 -6.04 8.08
N HIS A 126 1.17 -6.76 7.89
CA HIS A 126 1.45 -7.46 6.63
C HIS A 126 0.41 -8.56 6.40
N LEU A 127 -0.41 -8.39 5.37
CA LEU A 127 -1.44 -9.36 5.02
C LEU A 127 -0.85 -10.45 4.13
N HIS A 128 -0.68 -11.65 4.68
CA HIS A 128 -0.20 -12.80 3.93
C HIS A 128 -1.37 -13.45 3.19
N ILE A 129 -1.19 -13.66 1.88
CA ILE A 129 -2.14 -14.37 1.02
C ILE A 129 -1.41 -15.45 0.24
N GLY A 130 -2.02 -16.63 0.13
CA GLY A 130 -1.42 -17.79 -0.55
C GLY A 130 -2.02 -18.05 -1.93
N ARG A 131 -1.20 -18.52 -2.89
CA ARG A 131 -1.73 -19.07 -4.14
C ARG A 131 -2.70 -20.22 -3.83
N GLY A 132 -3.84 -20.23 -4.52
CA GLY A 132 -4.90 -21.21 -4.29
C GLY A 132 -5.81 -20.87 -3.09
N GLU A 133 -5.52 -19.82 -2.32
CA GLU A 133 -6.43 -19.39 -1.26
C GLU A 133 -7.68 -18.74 -1.88
N LYS A 134 -8.87 -19.08 -1.35
CA LYS A 134 -10.15 -18.49 -1.76
C LYS A 134 -10.23 -17.04 -1.25
N VAL A 135 -9.76 -16.09 -2.07
CA VAL A 135 -9.67 -14.67 -1.71
C VAL A 135 -10.88 -13.87 -2.18
N PHE A 136 -11.45 -14.24 -3.32
CA PHE A 136 -12.48 -13.44 -3.99
C PHE A 136 -13.81 -14.17 -4.05
N SER A 137 -14.87 -13.41 -4.30
CA SER A 137 -16.22 -13.90 -4.54
C SER A 137 -16.77 -13.24 -5.79
N ILE A 138 -17.51 -14.02 -6.58
CA ILE A 138 -18.24 -13.56 -7.75
C ILE A 138 -19.72 -13.97 -7.66
N TRP A 139 -20.61 -13.06 -8.02
CA TRP A 139 -22.04 -13.29 -8.16
C TRP A 139 -22.45 -13.01 -9.60
N TYR A 140 -23.46 -13.70 -10.10
CA TYR A 140 -24.04 -13.43 -11.42
C TYR A 140 -25.47 -12.93 -11.27
N ALA A 141 -25.87 -11.98 -12.11
CA ALA A 141 -27.22 -11.45 -12.18
C ALA A 141 -27.69 -11.41 -13.63
N ASP A 142 -28.93 -11.84 -13.86
CA ASP A 142 -29.53 -11.77 -15.19
C ASP A 142 -29.82 -10.32 -15.59
N LEU A 143 -29.53 -10.00 -16.85
CA LEU A 143 -30.02 -8.80 -17.52
C LEU A 143 -31.48 -9.02 -17.97
N ASP A 144 -32.20 -7.94 -18.22
CA ASP A 144 -33.56 -8.01 -18.77
C ASP A 144 -33.58 -8.51 -20.23
N LYS A 145 -32.48 -8.28 -20.97
CA LYS A 145 -32.22 -8.79 -22.32
C LYS A 145 -30.72 -9.04 -22.51
N ASP A 146 -30.39 -9.80 -23.55
CA ASP A 146 -29.00 -9.89 -24.03
C ASP A 146 -28.49 -8.50 -24.39
N ASP A 147 -27.27 -8.18 -23.98
CA ASP A 147 -26.64 -6.91 -24.30
C ASP A 147 -26.20 -6.91 -25.78
N ASP A 148 -26.70 -5.95 -26.56
CA ASP A 148 -26.36 -5.80 -27.99
C ASP A 148 -24.95 -5.25 -28.22
N LYS A 149 -24.25 -4.81 -27.16
CA LYS A 149 -22.92 -4.21 -27.21
C LYS A 149 -21.98 -4.84 -26.18
N PRO A 150 -21.86 -6.18 -26.16
CA PRO A 150 -21.09 -6.86 -25.13
C PRO A 150 -19.61 -6.49 -25.30
N ARG A 151 -18.85 -6.68 -24.22
CA ARG A 151 -17.42 -6.41 -24.21
C ARG A 151 -16.73 -7.27 -25.28
N LYS A 152 -16.13 -6.62 -26.27
CA LYS A 152 -15.39 -7.28 -27.36
C LYS A 152 -13.91 -7.53 -27.05
N LYS A 153 -13.37 -6.79 -26.08
CA LYS A 153 -11.97 -6.95 -25.65
C LYS A 153 -11.80 -8.31 -24.97
N LEU A 154 -10.66 -8.96 -25.13
CA LEU A 154 -10.31 -10.14 -24.35
C LEU A 154 -10.04 -9.77 -22.89
N GLY A 155 -10.27 -10.70 -21.97
CA GLY A 155 -9.87 -10.56 -20.57
C GLY A 155 -8.36 -10.70 -20.40
N TYR A 156 -7.91 -10.84 -19.17
CA TYR A 156 -6.50 -10.99 -18.86
C TYR A 156 -6.10 -12.46 -18.75
N ASP A 157 -4.88 -12.81 -19.13
CA ASP A 157 -4.25 -14.10 -18.77
C ASP A 157 -3.16 -13.93 -17.71
N LEU A 158 -2.56 -12.75 -17.66
CA LEU A 158 -1.45 -12.34 -16.81
C LEU A 158 -1.64 -10.86 -16.44
N ILE A 159 -0.96 -10.39 -15.40
CA ILE A 159 -0.93 -8.97 -15.06
C ILE A 159 -0.13 -8.24 -16.15
N PRO A 160 -0.75 -7.35 -16.93
CA PRO A 160 -0.06 -6.59 -17.96
C PRO A 160 0.89 -5.56 -17.35
N THR A 161 2.04 -5.36 -17.98
CA THR A 161 3.06 -4.40 -17.53
C THR A 161 2.52 -2.97 -17.42
N ASP A 162 1.53 -2.61 -18.22
CA ASP A 162 0.97 -1.25 -18.21
C ASP A 162 0.24 -0.91 -16.90
N LEU A 163 -0.34 -1.90 -16.21
CA LEU A 163 -0.91 -1.70 -14.88
C LEU A 163 0.18 -1.41 -13.83
N MET A 164 1.40 -1.90 -14.05
CA MET A 164 2.55 -1.66 -13.16
C MET A 164 3.06 -0.21 -13.25
N ASN A 165 2.67 0.55 -14.27
CA ASN A 165 3.02 1.96 -14.44
C ASN A 165 2.13 2.91 -13.62
N SER A 166 1.33 2.37 -12.69
CA SER A 166 0.57 3.19 -11.73
C SER A 166 1.53 4.08 -10.95
N PRO A 167 1.24 5.39 -10.78
CA PRO A 167 2.18 6.31 -10.18
C PRO A 167 2.59 5.79 -8.79
N ASP A 168 3.89 5.56 -8.59
CA ASP A 168 4.55 5.12 -7.35
C ASP A 168 4.41 6.15 -6.19
N SER A 169 3.36 6.96 -6.21
CA SER A 169 3.31 8.29 -5.62
C SER A 169 1.96 8.61 -4.98
N VAL A 170 1.24 7.60 -4.48
CA VAL A 170 0.47 7.86 -3.27
C VAL A 170 1.44 7.59 -2.14
N ALA A 171 2.05 8.64 -1.58
CA ALA A 171 2.82 8.50 -0.36
C ALA A 171 1.93 7.76 0.64
N SER A 172 2.23 6.49 0.87
CA SER A 172 1.44 5.66 1.77
C SER A 172 1.50 6.30 3.15
N LEU A 173 0.43 6.22 3.92
CA LEU A 173 0.42 6.74 5.30
C LEU A 173 1.66 6.29 6.10
N PRO A 174 2.11 5.02 6.02
CA PRO A 174 3.36 4.60 6.66
C PRO A 174 4.60 5.34 6.15
N SER A 175 4.69 5.65 4.85
CA SER A 175 5.81 6.42 4.29
C SER A 175 5.82 7.86 4.78
N LEU A 176 4.63 8.46 5.00
CA LEU A 176 4.51 9.79 5.58
C LEU A 176 4.94 9.79 7.05
N VAL A 177 4.49 8.80 7.84
CA VAL A 177 4.92 8.63 9.24
C VAL A 177 6.45 8.48 9.31
N LYS A 178 7.04 7.60 8.49
CA LYS A 178 8.50 7.44 8.45
C LYS A 178 9.22 8.75 8.11
N ARG A 179 8.69 9.54 7.15
CA ARG A 179 9.25 10.85 6.82
C ARG A 179 9.12 11.84 7.97
N LEU A 180 8.04 11.79 8.75
CA LEU A 180 7.88 12.60 9.97
C LEU A 180 8.91 12.19 11.03
N ASP A 181 9.07 10.90 11.31
CA ASP A 181 10.08 10.40 12.26
C ASP A 181 11.52 10.80 11.84
N ASP A 182 11.82 10.70 10.54
CA ASP A 182 13.12 11.12 10.00
C ASP A 182 13.32 12.64 10.08
N LEU A 183 12.25 13.42 9.96
CA LEU A 183 12.27 14.87 10.15
C LEU A 183 12.48 15.23 11.63
N GLU A 184 11.78 14.58 12.56
CA GLU A 184 11.94 14.77 14.00
C GLU A 184 13.40 14.50 14.41
N LYS A 185 13.98 13.38 13.99
CA LYS A 185 15.39 13.06 14.23
C LYS A 185 16.35 14.09 13.63
N LYS A 186 16.06 14.62 12.44
CA LYS A 186 16.88 15.69 11.84
C LYS A 186 16.79 16.96 12.67
N VAL A 187 15.59 17.35 13.10
CA VAL A 187 15.36 18.53 13.95
C VAL A 187 16.09 18.40 15.28
N GLU A 188 16.02 17.25 15.95
CA GLU A 188 16.77 16.98 17.18
C GLU A 188 18.28 17.10 16.96
N ASN A 189 18.81 16.48 15.91
CA ASN A 189 20.24 16.56 15.58
C ASN A 189 20.69 17.99 15.27
N TYR A 190 19.87 18.78 14.57
CA TYR A 190 20.15 20.19 14.33
C TYR A 190 20.12 21.00 15.64
N SER A 191 19.16 20.74 16.52
CA SER A 191 19.06 21.39 17.84
C SER A 191 20.27 21.11 18.72
N ILE A 192 20.72 19.85 18.79
CA ILE A 192 21.93 19.46 19.53
C ILE A 192 23.16 20.16 18.95
N LYS A 193 23.32 20.18 17.61
CA LYS A 193 24.44 20.86 16.95
C LYS A 193 24.44 22.37 17.23
N GLN A 194 23.27 23.02 17.17
CA GLN A 194 23.16 24.45 17.49
C GLN A 194 23.51 24.72 18.95
N THR A 195 23.04 23.88 19.89
CA THR A 195 23.37 24.01 21.32
C THR A 195 24.87 23.86 21.56
N LEU A 196 25.51 22.87 20.92
CA LEU A 196 26.96 22.66 21.01
C LEU A 196 27.73 23.87 20.45
N VAL A 197 27.37 24.34 19.26
CA VAL A 197 27.99 25.52 18.64
C VAL A 197 27.83 26.73 19.55
N LEU A 198 26.62 27.01 20.03
CA LEU A 198 26.35 28.14 20.93
C LEU A 198 27.17 28.05 22.22
N THR A 199 27.27 26.86 22.81
CA THR A 199 28.05 26.60 24.04
C THR A 199 29.54 26.83 23.80
N ILE A 200 30.07 26.33 22.67
CA ILE A 200 31.47 26.57 22.28
C ILE A 200 31.70 28.05 22.04
N THR A 201 30.80 28.74 21.33
CA THR A 201 30.91 30.18 21.05
C THR A 201 30.91 30.99 22.34
N ILE A 202 29.99 30.71 23.27
CA ILE A 202 29.94 31.35 24.59
C ILE A 202 31.22 31.07 25.39
N GLY A 203 31.69 29.81 25.41
CA GLY A 203 32.92 29.42 26.11
C GLY A 203 34.17 30.14 25.58
N VAL A 204 34.30 30.25 24.26
CA VAL A 204 35.38 31.01 23.61
C VAL A 204 35.28 32.48 23.98
N LEU A 205 34.09 33.07 23.92
CA LEU A 205 33.87 34.49 24.22
C LEU A 205 34.22 34.82 25.69
N LEU A 206 33.86 33.94 26.63
CA LEU A 206 34.26 34.06 28.05
C LEU A 206 35.76 33.91 28.26
N ALA A 207 36.41 32.97 27.55
CA ALA A 207 37.86 32.74 27.65
C ALA A 207 38.68 33.96 27.18
N PHE A 208 38.19 34.72 26.20
CA PHE A 208 38.81 35.97 25.76
C PHE A 208 38.40 37.18 26.61
N ALA A 209 37.19 37.21 27.17
CA ALA A 209 36.75 38.30 28.03
C ALA A 209 37.55 38.38 29.34
N LYS A 210 37.85 37.24 29.97
CA LYS A 210 38.58 37.18 31.26
C LYS A 210 39.96 37.86 31.22
N PRO A 211 40.88 37.56 30.29
CA PRO A 211 42.17 38.25 30.20
C PRO A 211 42.01 39.74 29.85
N ILE A 212 41.00 40.14 29.07
CA ILE A 212 40.74 41.56 28.81
C ILE A 212 40.35 42.29 30.10
N VAL A 213 39.48 41.69 30.91
CA VAL A 213 39.09 42.25 32.21
C VAL A 213 40.30 42.33 33.15
N ASP A 214 41.08 41.26 33.25
CA ASP A 214 42.24 41.20 34.14
C ASP A 214 43.35 42.20 33.72
N ILE A 215 43.60 42.37 32.42
CA ILE A 215 44.67 43.24 31.91
C ILE A 215 44.25 44.72 31.89
N PHE A 216 43.02 45.04 31.49
CA PHE A 216 42.62 46.43 31.23
C PHE A 216 41.69 47.01 32.29
N ILE A 217 40.77 46.21 32.85
CA ILE A 217 39.70 46.70 33.73
C ILE A 217 40.10 46.61 35.21
N GLN A 218 40.72 45.51 35.62
CA GLN A 218 41.17 45.28 37.00
C GLN A 218 42.16 46.36 37.49
N PRO A 219 43.18 46.76 36.70
CA PRO A 219 44.11 47.80 37.12
C PRO A 219 43.42 49.17 37.25
N LEU A 220 42.49 49.48 36.36
CA LEU A 220 41.72 50.72 36.39
C LEU A 220 40.83 50.80 37.64
N LEU A 221 40.14 49.70 37.98
CA LEU A 221 39.34 49.57 39.20
C LEU A 221 40.18 49.68 40.46
N ASN A 222 41.37 49.07 40.48
CA ASN A 222 42.29 49.18 41.62
C ASN A 222 42.83 50.61 41.78
N MET A 223 43.05 51.34 40.68
CA MET A 223 43.44 52.75 40.70
C MET A 223 42.32 53.66 41.24
N ILE A 224 41.07 53.38 40.87
CA ILE A 224 39.89 54.10 41.40
C ILE A 224 39.67 53.78 42.89
N LYS A 225 39.81 52.53 43.32
CA LYS A 225 39.72 52.18 44.75
C LYS A 225 40.84 52.80 45.58
N SER A 226 42.08 52.79 45.05
CA SER A 226 43.22 53.43 45.71
C SER A 226 43.01 54.93 45.92
N SER A 227 42.39 55.62 44.96
CA SER A 227 42.06 57.05 45.06
C SER A 227 40.86 57.36 45.97
N LEU A 228 39.99 56.39 46.27
CA LEU A 228 38.86 56.53 47.19
C LEU A 228 39.19 56.19 48.66
N VAL A 229 40.32 55.54 48.94
CA VAL A 229 40.78 55.19 50.32
C VAL A 229 41.61 56.30 50.96
N ILE A 230 41.92 57.37 50.23
CA ILE A 230 42.57 58.57 50.75
C ILE A 230 41.51 59.63 51.02
N TYR A 231 40.69 59.43 52.07
CA TYR A 231 39.98 60.47 52.81
C TYR A 231 39.55 59.91 54.17
#